data_AF-A0A935Y493-F1
#
_entry.id   AF-A0A935Y493-F1
#
_cell.length_a   1.000
_cell.length_b   1.000
_cell.length_c   1.000
_cell.angle_alpha   90.00
_cell.angle_beta   90.00
_cell.angle_gamma   90.00
#
_symmetry.space_group_name_H-M   'P 1'
#
loop_
_entity.id
_entity.type
_entity.pdbx_description
1 polymer ?
#
loop_
_entity_poly.entity_id
_entity_poly.type
_entity_poly.pdbx_seq_one_letter_code
_entity_poly.pdbx_strand_id
1 'polypeptide(L)' 'MTNAIEDLVKLNTEFPNTWALQIFVNAKSNELVEIYKQAPLQEKQRIYQALLLLDPSNNSAYNVLKS' A
#
# COMPACT_ATOMS: atom_id res chain seq x y z
N MET A 1 8.17 8.27 3.97
CA MET A 1 6.96 7.87 3.21
C MET A 1 6.30 6.63 3.81
N THR A 2 7.08 5.70 4.35
CA THR A 2 6.59 4.46 4.99
C THR A 2 5.65 4.72 6.16
N ASN A 3 5.97 5.70 7.02
CA ASN A 3 5.06 6.16 8.08
C ASN A 3 3.72 6.69 7.53
N ALA A 4 3.72 7.33 6.35
CA ALA A 4 2.49 7.85 5.76
C ALA A 4 1.59 6.71 5.27
N ILE A 5 2.15 5.63 4.73
CA ILE A 5 1.37 4.43 4.36
C ILE A 5 0.79 3.75 5.61
N GLU A 6 1.54 3.70 6.71
CA GLU A 6 1.03 3.19 7.99
C GLU A 6 -0.12 4.06 8.53
N ASP A 7 -0.05 5.39 8.36
CA ASP A 7 -1.14 6.28 8.74
C ASP A 7 -2.37 6.09 7.85
N LEU A 8 -2.21 5.76 6.56
CA LEU A 8 -3.34 5.35 5.71
C LEU A 8 -3.97 4.04 6.18
N VAL A 9 -3.18 3.08 6.66
CA VAL A 9 -3.71 1.83 7.26
C VAL A 9 -4.52 2.13 8.52
N LYS A 10 -4.04 3.02 9.39
CA LYS A 10 -4.81 3.48 10.56
C LYS A 10 -6.12 4.15 10.12
N LEU A 11 -6.06 5.05 9.14
CA LEU A 11 -7.24 5.73 8.61
C LEU A 11 -8.26 4.75 8.03
N ASN A 12 -7.81 3.71 7.31
CA ASN A 12 -8.69 2.65 6.80
C ASN A 12 -9.33 1.82 7.92
N THR A 13 -8.64 1.70 9.06
CA THR A 13 -9.14 0.97 10.23
C THR A 13 -10.17 1.80 10.99
N GLU A 14 -9.93 3.10 11.14
CA GLU A 14 -10.84 4.04 11.81
C GLU A 14 -12.07 4.37 10.94
N PHE A 15 -11.87 4.50 9.63
CA PHE A 15 -12.89 4.89 8.65
C PHE A 15 -12.90 3.93 7.46
N PRO A 16 -13.41 2.70 7.65
CA PRO A 16 -13.47 1.71 6.58
C PRO A 16 -14.37 2.17 5.44
N ASN A 17 -14.07 1.70 4.22
CA ASN A 17 -14.82 2.02 2.98
C ASN A 17 -14.83 3.51 2.60
N THR A 18 -13.87 4.30 3.10
CA THR A 18 -13.72 5.70 2.70
C THR A 18 -13.34 5.79 1.22
N TRP A 19 -14.22 6.39 0.40
CA TRP A 19 -14.01 6.49 -1.05
C TRP A 19 -12.75 7.28 -1.43
N ALA A 20 -12.44 8.36 -0.71
CA ALA A 20 -11.25 9.17 -0.98
C ALA A 20 -9.95 8.35 -0.84
N LEU A 21 -9.89 7.47 0.17
CA LEU A 21 -8.75 6.59 0.39
C LEU A 21 -8.63 5.55 -0.73
N GLN A 22 -9.74 4.92 -1.11
CA GLN A 22 -9.75 3.92 -2.19
C GLN A 22 -9.29 4.53 -3.52
N ILE A 23 -9.79 5.72 -3.88
CA ILE A 23 -9.38 6.43 -5.09
C ILE A 23 -7.89 6.78 -5.04
N PHE A 24 -7.40 7.29 -3.92
CA PHE A 24 -6.00 7.67 -3.76
C PHE A 24 -5.06 6.46 -3.95
N VAL A 25 -5.30 5.37 -3.21
CA VAL A 25 -4.43 4.19 -3.25
C VAL A 25 -4.48 3.54 -4.63
N ASN A 26 -5.66 3.44 -5.24
CA ASN A 26 -5.79 2.91 -6.59
C ASN A 26 -5.02 3.77 -7.62
N ALA A 27 -5.17 5.10 -7.58
CA ALA A 27 -4.50 6.01 -8.49
C ALA A 27 -2.97 6.03 -8.35
N LYS A 28 -2.45 5.71 -7.15
CA LYS A 28 -1.01 5.74 -6.83
C LYS A 28 -0.37 4.35 -6.74
N SER A 29 -1.14 3.28 -6.95
CA SER A 29 -0.70 1.88 -6.89
C SER A 29 0.63 1.63 -7.61
N ASN A 30 0.73 2.04 -8.88
CA ASN A 30 1.94 1.87 -9.69
C ASN A 30 3.14 2.66 -9.14
N GLU A 31 2.93 3.91 -8.72
CA GLU A 31 4.00 4.74 -8.13
C GLU A 31 4.53 4.12 -6.83
N LEU A 32 3.63 3.59 -5.98
CA LEU A 32 4.02 2.92 -4.74
C LEU A 32 4.86 1.67 -5.02
N VAL A 33 4.48 0.86 -6.01
CA VAL A 33 5.28 -0.28 -6.44
C VAL A 33 6.68 0.16 -6.91
N GLU A 34 6.75 1.18 -7.76
CA GLU A 34 8.02 1.67 -8.32
C GLU A 34 8.98 2.24 -7.27
N ILE A 35 8.45 2.90 -6.25
CA ILE A 35 9.25 3.40 -5.13
C ILE A 35 9.79 2.23 -4.30
N TYR A 36 8.92 1.29 -3.92
CA TYR A 36 9.28 0.26 -2.95
C TYR A 36 10.00 -0.95 -3.58
N LYS A 37 9.96 -1.13 -4.90
CA LYS A 37 10.70 -2.22 -5.56
C LYS A 37 12.22 -2.16 -5.33
N GLN A 38 12.77 -0.97 -5.10
CA GLN A 38 14.19 -0.75 -4.81
C GLN A 38 14.49 -0.60 -3.31
N ALA A 39 13.47 -0.66 -2.45
CA ALA A 39 13.64 -0.52 -1.01
C ALA A 39 14.27 -1.78 -0.37
N PRO A 40 14.86 -1.65 0.83
CA PRO A 40 15.31 -2.81 1.61
C PRO A 40 14.18 -3.82 1.84
N LEU A 41 14.51 -5.11 1.90
CA LEU A 41 13.55 -6.21 2.03
C LEU A 41 12.53 -6.01 3.17
N GLN A 42 13.01 -5.52 4.31
CA GLN A 42 12.16 -5.30 5.48
C GLN A 42 11.08 -4.22 5.23
N GLU A 43 11.42 -3.19 4.45
CA GLU A 43 10.51 -2.13 4.08
C GLU A 43 9.51 -2.60 3.00
N LYS A 44 9.99 -3.35 2.01
CA LYS A 44 9.13 -4.01 1.02
C LYS A 44 8.06 -4.86 1.68
N GLN A 45 8.43 -5.70 2.65
CA GLN A 45 7.49 -6.58 3.35
C GLN A 45 6.43 -5.80 4.12
N ARG A 46 6.82 -4.72 4.82
CA ARG A 46 5.87 -3.87 5.55
C ARG A 46 4.87 -3.23 4.61
N ILE A 47 5.35 -2.64 3.51
CA ILE A 47 4.48 -1.97 2.54
C ILE A 47 3.61 -2.96 1.79
N TYR A 48 4.14 -4.12 1.42
CA TYR A 48 3.36 -5.18 0.80
C TYR A 48 2.15 -5.53 1.67
N GLN A 49 2.34 -5.77 2.97
CA GLN A 49 1.22 -6.06 3.88
C GLN A 49 0.23 -4.89 3.99
N ALA A 50 0.73 -3.65 4.04
CA ALA A 50 -0.13 -2.47 4.07
C ALA A 50 -0.98 -2.32 2.80
N LEU A 51 -0.41 -2.54 1.62
CA LEU A 51 -1.11 -2.42 0.34
C LEU A 51 -2.15 -3.52 0.15
N LEU A 52 -1.89 -4.74 0.63
CA LEU A 52 -2.91 -5.81 0.63
C LEU A 52 -4.14 -5.45 1.49
N LEU A 53 -3.95 -4.67 2.56
CA LEU A 53 -5.04 -4.19 3.42
C LEU A 53 -5.79 -3.01 2.80
N LEU A 54 -5.06 -2.09 2.18
CA LEU A 54 -5.60 -0.84 1.64
C LEU A 54 -6.26 -1.02 0.27
N ASP A 55 -5.74 -1.92 -0.55
CA ASP A 55 -6.18 -2.12 -1.92
C ASP A 55 -6.13 -3.61 -2.31
N PRO A 56 -7.05 -4.43 -1.73
CA PRO A 56 -7.11 -5.85 -1.99
C PRO A 56 -7.40 -6.19 -3.47
N SER A 57 -7.94 -5.23 -4.23
CA SER A 57 -8.29 -5.41 -5.64
C SER A 57 -7.07 -5.49 -6.56
N ASN A 58 -5.94 -4.89 -6.15
CA ASN A 58 -4.69 -4.84 -6.92
C ASN A 58 -3.59 -5.74 -6.36
N ASN A 59 -3.93 -6.75 -5.55
CA ASN A 59 -2.96 -7.66 -4.93
C ASN A 59 -1.92 -8.26 -5.91
N SER A 60 -2.34 -8.57 -7.14
CA SER A 60 -1.45 -9.11 -8.16
C SER A 60 -0.32 -8.15 -8.54
N ALA A 61 -0.58 -6.83 -8.56
CA ALA A 61 0.41 -5.80 -8.84
C ALA A 61 1.46 -5.68 -7.73
N TYR A 62 1.09 -5.98 -6.49
CA TYR A 62 1.97 -5.86 -5.32
C TYR A 62 2.89 -7.07 -5.12
N ASN A 63 2.68 -8.18 -5.82
CA ASN A 63 3.48 -9.40 -5.69
C ASN A 63 4.98 -9.19 -5.91
N VAL A 64 5.37 -8.19 -6.71
CA VAL A 64 6.78 -7.84 -6.94
C VAL A 64 7.50 -7.36 -5.65
N LEU A 65 6.76 -6.90 -4.65
CA LEU A 65 7.28 -6.47 -3.35
C LEU A 65 7.43 -7.63 -2.35
N LYS A 66 7.01 -8.85 -2.71
CA LYS A 66 7.09 -10.03 -1.82
C LYS A 66 8.54 -10.48 -1.56
N SER A 67 9.49 -10.06 -2.41
CA SER A 67 10.90 -10.48 -2.44
C SER A 67 11.90 -9.34 -2.60
#